data_AF-A0A3M0ZGI0-F1
#
_entry.id   AF-A0A3M0ZGI0-F1
#
_cell.length_a   1.000
_cell.length_b   1.000
_cell.length_c   1.000
_cell.angle_alpha   90.00
_cell.angle_beta   90.00
_cell.angle_gamma   90.00
#
_symmetry.space_group_name_H-M   'P 1'
#
loop_
_entity.id
_entity.type
_entity.pdbx_description
1 polymer ?
#
loop_
_entity_poly.entity_id
_entity_poly.type
_entity_poly.pdbx_seq_one_letter_code
_entity_poly.pdbx_strand_id
1 'polypeptide(L)'
;MAPVKSNRNVRESVSSWMSMLQARVVQNAAATVEEQPNGNVIVEVKLKRPWFLVPPLNWIFRVRDRKRVLLNGIGKEVWQLCIGDVSVEQIVDEIAKRYRLTFHEARVAVTSYIRELVSRGVVVLVVENQGTRTKHEEG
;
A
#
# COMPACT_ATOMS: atom_id res chain seq x y z
N MET A 1 -18.82 -28.66 -32.89
CA MET A 1 -19.05 -28.37 -31.46
C MET A 1 -17.76 -27.76 -30.91
N ALA A 2 -17.72 -26.44 -30.67
CA ALA A 2 -16.51 -25.75 -30.21
C ALA A 2 -16.34 -25.90 -28.68
N PRO A 3 -15.12 -26.06 -28.16
CA PRO A 3 -14.91 -26.17 -26.71
C PRO A 3 -15.10 -24.81 -26.03
N VAL A 4 -15.93 -24.80 -24.99
CA VAL A 4 -16.14 -23.66 -24.08
C VAL A 4 -14.82 -23.34 -23.37
N LYS A 5 -14.32 -22.10 -23.56
CA LYS A 5 -13.14 -21.59 -22.86
C LYS A 5 -13.42 -21.45 -21.36
N SER A 6 -12.76 -22.30 -20.57
CA SER A 6 -12.89 -22.42 -19.12
C SER A 6 -12.37 -21.19 -18.36
N ASN A 7 -13.07 -20.91 -17.26
CA ASN A 7 -13.18 -19.69 -16.46
C ASN A 7 -11.98 -19.42 -15.52
N ARG A 8 -10.74 -19.43 -16.05
CA ARG A 8 -9.50 -19.26 -15.23
C ARG A 8 -9.29 -17.84 -14.68
N ASN A 9 -9.67 -16.80 -15.40
CA ASN A 9 -9.43 -15.40 -15.01
C ASN A 9 -10.14 -14.97 -13.72
N VAL A 10 -11.31 -15.54 -13.41
CA VAL A 10 -12.07 -15.13 -12.22
C VAL A 10 -11.44 -15.66 -10.93
N ARG A 11 -10.84 -16.85 -10.96
CA ARG A 11 -10.21 -17.46 -9.77
C ARG A 11 -8.91 -16.77 -9.37
N GLU A 12 -8.09 -16.36 -10.34
CA GLU A 12 -6.85 -15.59 -10.08
C GLU A 12 -7.16 -14.19 -9.51
N SER A 13 -8.16 -13.51 -10.08
CA SER A 13 -8.64 -12.22 -9.58
C SER A 13 -9.17 -12.34 -8.15
N VAL A 14 -10.01 -13.34 -7.87
CA VAL A 14 -10.62 -13.53 -6.54
C VAL A 14 -9.57 -13.82 -5.47
N SER A 15 -8.60 -14.68 -5.80
CA SER A 15 -7.47 -14.96 -4.92
C SER A 15 -6.62 -13.72 -4.68
N SER A 16 -6.33 -12.94 -5.72
CA SER A 16 -5.46 -11.76 -5.63
C SER A 16 -6.04 -10.65 -4.76
N TRP A 17 -7.35 -10.35 -4.88
CA TRP A 17 -7.95 -9.31 -4.04
C TRP A 17 -8.16 -9.74 -2.59
N MET A 18 -8.49 -11.02 -2.34
CA MET A 18 -8.54 -11.56 -0.98
C MET A 18 -7.17 -11.50 -0.30
N SER A 19 -6.10 -11.86 -1.03
CA SER A 19 -4.73 -11.71 -0.54
C SER A 19 -4.37 -10.24 -0.25
N MET A 20 -4.91 -9.28 -1.02
CA MET A 20 -4.69 -7.85 -0.75
C MET A 20 -5.39 -7.38 0.53
N LEU A 21 -6.58 -7.91 0.85
CA LEU A 21 -7.27 -7.57 2.09
C LEU A 21 -6.58 -8.14 3.33
N GLN A 22 -6.01 -9.33 3.21
CA GLN A 22 -5.23 -9.98 4.26
C GLN A 22 -3.82 -9.41 4.42
N ALA A 23 -3.34 -8.63 3.44
CA ALA A 23 -2.04 -8.01 3.53
C ALA A 23 -1.97 -7.06 4.73
N ARG A 24 -0.84 -7.11 5.44
CA ARG A 24 -0.54 -6.15 6.51
C ARG A 24 0.05 -4.88 5.92
N VAL A 25 -0.41 -3.73 6.41
CA VAL A 25 0.16 -2.44 6.06
C VAL A 25 1.15 -2.03 7.13
N VAL A 26 2.39 -1.77 6.72
CA VAL A 26 3.44 -1.29 7.62
C VAL A 26 4.05 0.00 7.10
N GLN A 27 4.43 0.89 8.01
CA GLN A 27 5.15 2.11 7.64
C GLN A 27 6.53 1.76 7.07
N ASN A 28 6.92 2.44 5.99
CA ASN A 28 8.28 2.32 5.49
C ASN A 28 9.25 3.00 6.48
N ALA A 29 10.21 2.25 7.03
CA ALA A 29 11.23 2.77 7.94
C ALA A 29 12.09 3.90 7.33
N ALA A 30 12.19 3.96 6.00
CA ALA A 30 12.88 5.04 5.30
C ALA A 30 12.01 6.30 5.08
N ALA A 31 10.72 6.27 5.43
CA ALA A 31 9.82 7.41 5.34
C ALA A 31 9.94 8.29 6.59
N THR A 32 10.13 9.59 6.37
CA THR A 32 10.10 10.62 7.41
C THR A 32 8.72 11.26 7.43
N VAL A 33 8.14 11.41 8.62
CA VAL A 33 6.82 12.01 8.82
C VAL A 33 7.00 13.35 9.51
N GLU A 34 6.39 14.39 8.97
CA GLU A 34 6.35 15.72 9.55
C GLU A 34 4.89 16.13 9.72
N GLU A 35 4.43 16.23 10.98
CA GLU A 35 3.12 16.77 11.29
C GLU A 35 3.20 18.30 11.31
N GLN A 36 2.33 18.96 10.55
CA GLN A 36 2.26 20.40 10.51
C GLN A 36 1.29 20.95 11.56
N PRO A 37 1.50 22.19 12.04
CA PRO A 37 0.63 22.85 13.04
C PRO A 37 -0.84 23.00 12.59
N ASN A 38 -1.09 22.95 11.28
CA ASN A 38 -2.44 23.00 10.69
C ASN A 38 -3.18 21.65 10.72
N GLY A 39 -2.58 20.61 11.32
CA GLY A 39 -3.15 19.27 11.40
C GLY A 39 -2.92 18.41 10.15
N ASN A 40 -2.23 18.91 9.12
CA ASN A 40 -1.82 18.12 7.96
C ASN A 40 -0.59 17.26 8.28
N VAL A 41 -0.51 16.08 7.67
CA VAL A 41 0.68 15.22 7.79
C VAL A 41 1.41 15.23 6.45
N ILE A 42 2.69 15.61 6.46
CA ILE A 42 3.56 15.42 5.31
C ILE A 42 4.36 14.14 5.53
N VAL A 43 4.29 13.22 4.58
CA VAL A 43 5.21 12.08 4.56
C VAL A 43 6.19 12.23 3.41
N GLU A 44 7.48 12.16 3.74
CA GLU A 44 8.60 12.34 2.84
C GLU A 44 9.46 11.07 2.75
N VAL A 45 9.74 10.61 1.53
CA VAL A 45 10.63 9.48 1.30
C VAL A 45 11.83 9.95 0.49
N LYS A 46 13.04 9.72 1.01
CA LYS A 46 14.29 9.99 0.28
C LYS A 46 14.45 8.99 -0.86
N LEU A 47 14.61 9.47 -2.08
CA LEU A 47 14.95 8.63 -3.22
C LEU A 47 16.45 8.41 -3.28
N LYS A 48 16.86 7.16 -3.54
CA LYS A 48 18.26 6.85 -3.85
C LYS A 48 18.63 7.56 -5.16
N ARG A 49 19.74 8.30 -5.15
CA ARG A 49 20.26 8.94 -6.36
C ARG A 49 20.68 7.86 -7.37
N PRO A 50 20.22 7.94 -8.63
CA PRO A 50 20.70 7.06 -9.68
C PRO A 50 22.22 7.17 -9.84
N TRP A 51 22.89 6.02 -9.97
CA TRP A 51 24.35 5.93 -10.05
C TRP A 51 24.94 6.64 -11.28
N PHE A 52 24.17 6.77 -12.36
CA PHE A 52 24.58 7.46 -13.58
C PHE A 52 24.51 9.00 -13.49
N LEU A 53 23.94 9.55 -12.42
CA LEU A 53 23.88 11.01 -12.19
C LEU A 53 25.11 11.50 -11.41
N VAL A 54 26.29 11.19 -11.94
CA VAL A 54 27.57 11.75 -11.48
C VAL A 54 27.93 12.99 -12.30
N PRO A 55 28.79 13.90 -11.79
CA PRO A 55 29.26 15.05 -12.56
C PRO A 55 29.87 14.64 -13.91
N PRO A 56 29.66 15.41 -15.00
CA PRO A 56 28.98 16.72 -15.06
C PRO A 56 27.45 16.65 -15.27
N LEU A 57 26.87 15.46 -15.44
CA LEU A 57 25.45 15.28 -15.79
C LEU A 57 24.51 15.87 -14.72
N ASN A 58 24.89 15.80 -13.45
CA ASN A 58 24.13 16.34 -12.32
C ASN A 58 24.04 17.89 -12.30
N TRP A 59 24.87 18.62 -13.07
CA TRP A 59 24.78 20.09 -13.16
C TRP A 59 23.57 20.51 -14.00
N ILE A 60 23.26 19.75 -15.05
CA ILE A 60 22.15 20.06 -15.97
C ILE A 60 20.81 19.60 -15.37
N PHE A 61 20.81 18.46 -14.67
CA PHE A 61 19.59 17.84 -14.16
C PHE A 61 19.44 18.02 -12.64
N ARG A 62 18.58 18.95 -12.22
CA ARG A 62 18.19 19.13 -10.82
C ARG A 62 17.17 18.05 -10.41
N VAL A 63 17.66 16.87 -10.07
CA VAL A 63 16.82 15.72 -9.73
C VAL A 63 16.18 15.89 -8.35
N ARG A 64 14.84 15.75 -8.27
CA ARG A 64 14.11 15.70 -6.99
C ARG A 64 14.57 14.48 -6.20
N ASP A 65 15.16 14.73 -5.05
CA ASP A 65 15.67 13.71 -4.12
C ASP A 65 14.59 13.21 -3.15
N ARG A 66 13.39 13.81 -3.17
CA ARG A 66 12.30 13.53 -2.22
C ARG A 66 10.93 13.46 -2.90
N LYS A 67 10.12 12.49 -2.49
CA LYS A 67 8.68 12.42 -2.77
C LYS A 67 7.92 12.85 -1.52
N ARG A 68 6.98 13.78 -1.65
CA ARG A 68 6.14 14.27 -0.55
C ARG A 68 4.67 13.95 -0.80
N VAL A 69 3.94 13.63 0.26
CA VAL A 69 2.49 13.42 0.25
C VAL A 69 1.89 14.28 1.34
N LEU A 70 0.93 15.13 1.00
CA LEU A 70 0.13 15.83 1.99
C LEU A 70 -1.09 14.96 2.29
N LEU A 71 -1.24 14.53 3.54
CA LEU A 71 -2.37 13.76 4.01
C LEU A 71 -3.34 14.70 4.71
N ASN A 72 -4.57 14.79 4.18
CA ASN A 72 -5.67 15.56 4.76
C ASN A 72 -6.96 14.73 4.79
N GLY A 73 -7.87 15.07 5.72
CA GLY A 73 -9.16 14.39 5.89
C GLY A 73 -9.04 12.87 6.07
N ILE A 74 -9.85 12.12 5.32
CA ILE A 74 -9.92 10.64 5.34
C ILE A 74 -8.54 10.00 5.14
N GLY A 75 -7.70 10.60 4.29
CA GLY A 75 -6.38 10.06 3.97
C GLY A 75 -5.42 10.05 5.17
N LYS A 76 -5.50 11.07 6.03
CA LYS A 76 -4.73 11.11 7.28
C LYS A 76 -5.15 9.98 8.21
N GLU A 77 -6.45 9.74 8.35
CA GLU A 77 -6.96 8.67 9.22
C GLU A 77 -6.56 7.29 8.72
N VAL A 78 -6.68 7.02 7.42
CA VAL A 78 -6.22 5.77 6.81
C VAL A 78 -4.74 5.56 7.11
N TRP A 79 -3.91 6.59 6.93
CA TRP A 79 -2.49 6.51 7.23
C TRP A 79 -2.21 6.27 8.71
N GLN A 80 -2.93 6.92 9.63
CA GLN A 80 -2.78 6.71 11.07
C GLN A 80 -3.12 5.27 11.47
N LEU A 81 -4.14 4.67 10.85
CA LEU A 81 -4.48 3.25 11.07
C LEU A 81 -3.36 2.32 10.60
N CYS A 82 -2.63 2.67 9.53
CA CYS A 82 -1.49 1.90 9.03
C CYS A 82 -0.28 1.85 9.99
N ILE A 83 -0.21 2.71 11.02
CA ILE A 83 0.93 2.74 11.95
C ILE A 83 0.93 1.50 12.88
N GLY A 84 -0.20 0.81 13.02
CA GLY A 84 -0.44 -0.21 14.05
C GLY A 84 -0.32 -1.69 13.63
N ASP A 85 0.39 -2.04 12.55
CA ASP A 85 0.47 -3.42 12.00
C ASP A 85 -0.91 -4.09 11.85
N VAL A 86 -1.75 -3.49 11.02
CA VAL A 86 -3.12 -3.93 10.75
C VAL A 86 -3.28 -4.44 9.32
N SER A 87 -4.22 -5.35 9.13
CA SER A 87 -4.61 -5.80 7.78
C SER A 87 -5.39 -4.71 7.04
N VAL A 88 -5.36 -4.74 5.70
CA VAL A 88 -6.15 -3.84 4.87
C VAL A 88 -7.65 -3.97 5.17
N GLU A 89 -8.15 -5.20 5.41
CA GLU A 89 -9.56 -5.44 5.76
C GLU A 89 -9.97 -4.71 7.05
N GLN A 90 -9.13 -4.74 8.08
CA GLN A 90 -9.41 -4.03 9.34
C GLN A 90 -9.49 -2.51 9.12
N ILE A 91 -8.64 -1.96 8.26
CA ILE A 91 -8.70 -0.53 7.90
C ILE A 91 -10.01 -0.23 7.15
N VAL A 92 -10.43 -1.11 6.23
CA VAL A 92 -11.70 -0.97 5.51
C VAL A 92 -12.89 -0.96 6.47
N ASP A 93 -12.93 -1.91 7.40
CA ASP A 93 -14.01 -2.00 8.39
C ASP A 93 -14.07 -0.77 9.30
N GLU A 94 -12.91 -0.27 9.74
CA GLU A 94 -12.82 0.90 10.60
C GLU A 94 -13.29 2.17 9.87
N ILE A 95 -12.87 2.36 8.61
CA ILE A 95 -13.31 3.49 7.78
C ILE A 95 -14.79 3.40 7.44
N ALA A 96 -15.29 2.20 7.12
CA ALA A 96 -16.72 1.97 6.87
C ALA A 96 -17.56 2.39 8.08
N LYS A 97 -17.15 1.99 9.29
CA LYS A 97 -17.84 2.34 10.55
C LYS A 97 -17.80 3.84 10.81
N ARG A 98 -16.62 4.47 10.73
CA ARG A 98 -16.45 5.90 11.03
C ARG A 98 -17.23 6.82 10.11
N TYR A 99 -17.23 6.50 8.82
CA TYR A 99 -17.83 7.32 7.77
C TYR A 99 -19.23 6.84 7.34
N ARG A 100 -19.77 5.81 8.00
CA ARG A 100 -21.06 5.17 7.68
C ARG A 100 -21.17 4.77 6.21
N LEU A 101 -20.06 4.28 5.65
CA LEU A 101 -19.99 3.80 4.28
C LEU A 101 -20.34 2.32 4.22
N THR A 102 -20.76 1.85 3.05
CA THR A 102 -20.80 0.41 2.78
C THR A 102 -19.37 -0.15 2.75
N PHE A 103 -19.23 -1.45 3.04
CA PHE A 103 -17.94 -2.14 2.90
C PHE A 103 -17.33 -1.96 1.51
N HIS A 104 -18.16 -1.96 0.45
CA HIS A 104 -17.69 -1.79 -0.91
C HIS A 104 -17.09 -0.40 -1.16
N GLU A 105 -17.78 0.66 -0.72
CA GLU A 105 -17.31 2.05 -0.86
C GLU A 105 -16.03 2.29 -0.06
N ALA A 106 -16.01 1.85 1.20
CA ALA A 106 -14.84 1.95 2.06
C ALA A 106 -13.65 1.20 1.45
N ARG A 107 -13.87 -0.02 0.94
CA ARG A 107 -12.83 -0.82 0.28
C ARG A 107 -12.22 -0.09 -0.91
N VAL A 108 -13.03 0.46 -1.81
CA VAL A 108 -12.55 1.21 -2.98
C VAL A 108 -11.73 2.43 -2.55
N ALA A 109 -12.22 3.20 -1.57
CA ALA A 109 -11.52 4.38 -1.07
C ALA A 109 -10.18 4.03 -0.40
N VAL A 110 -10.19 3.09 0.55
CA VAL A 110 -9.01 2.66 1.31
C VAL A 110 -7.96 2.04 0.39
N THR A 111 -8.34 1.10 -0.48
CA THR A 111 -7.38 0.45 -1.39
C THR A 111 -6.76 1.44 -2.38
N SER A 112 -7.54 2.40 -2.88
CA SER A 112 -7.01 3.47 -3.75
C SER A 112 -5.98 4.32 -3.01
N TYR A 113 -6.25 4.65 -1.75
CA TYR A 113 -5.35 5.46 -0.92
C TYR A 113 -4.08 4.71 -0.54
N ILE A 114 -4.20 3.44 -0.12
CA ILE A 114 -3.05 2.58 0.16
C ILE A 114 -2.18 2.43 -1.08
N ARG A 115 -2.77 2.24 -2.26
CA ARG A 115 -2.02 2.20 -3.52
C ARG A 115 -1.22 3.48 -3.76
N GLU A 116 -1.80 4.63 -3.46
CA GLU A 116 -1.09 5.90 -3.54
C GLU A 116 0.09 5.96 -2.55
N LEU A 117 -0.12 5.59 -1.28
CA LEU A 117 0.94 5.56 -0.27
C LEU A 117 2.08 4.61 -0.66
N VAL A 118 1.75 3.43 -1.20
CA VAL A 118 2.74 2.45 -1.71
C VAL A 118 3.51 3.04 -2.90
N SER A 119 2.83 3.66 -3.88
CA SER A 119 3.48 4.27 -5.05
C SER A 119 4.47 5.39 -4.70
N ARG A 120 4.21 6.05 -3.56
CA ARG A 120 5.04 7.12 -3.00
C ARG A 120 6.10 6.59 -2.04
N GLY A 121 6.07 5.29 -1.73
CA GLY A 121 7.02 4.61 -0.86
C GLY A 121 6.80 4.88 0.63
N VAL A 122 5.63 5.36 1.02
CA VAL A 122 5.31 5.75 2.41
C VAL A 122 5.00 4.52 3.27
N VAL A 123 4.30 3.55 2.70
CA VAL A 123 3.94 2.28 3.33
C VAL A 123 4.34 1.11 2.45
N VAL A 124 4.44 -0.07 3.05
CA VAL A 124 4.72 -1.33 2.39
C VAL A 124 3.58 -2.31 2.73
N LEU A 125 3.17 -3.11 1.75
CA LEU A 125 2.24 -4.21 1.95
C LEU A 125 3.02 -5.51 2.14
N VAL A 126 2.75 -6.20 3.24
CA VAL A 126 3.32 -7.51 3.54
C VAL A 126 2.24 -8.55 3.33
N VAL A 127 2.42 -9.42 2.32
CA VAL A 127 1.54 -10.56 2.05
C VAL A 127 2.22 -11.80 2.61
N GLU A 128 1.56 -12.48 3.55
CA GLU A 128 2.06 -13.74 4.06
C GLU A 128 1.76 -14.85 3.05
N ASN A 129 2.80 -15.26 2.31
CA ASN A 129 2.69 -16.39 1.40
C ASN A 129 2.72 -17.68 2.23
N GLN A 130 1.54 -18.25 2.50
CA GLN A 130 1.40 -19.55 3.17
C GLN A 130 2.02 -20.63 2.27
N GLY A 131 3.32 -20.86 2.42
CA GLY A 131 4.05 -21.91 1.74
C GLY A 131 3.41 -23.26 2.03
N THR A 132 3.22 -24.04 0.97
CA THR A 132 2.90 -25.47 0.97
C THR A 132 3.55 -26.21 2.14
N ARG A 133 2.78 -26.46 3.20
CA ARG A 133 3.09 -27.51 4.18
C ARG A 133 2.74 -28.85 3.53
N THR A 134 3.53 -29.27 2.53
CA THR A 134 3.58 -30.67 2.15
C THR A 134 4.19 -31.41 3.34
N LYS A 135 3.32 -32.12 4.04
CA LYS A 135 3.70 -33.21 4.94
C LYS A 135 4.76 -34.07 4.24
N HIS A 136 5.93 -34.18 4.83
CA HIS A 136 6.72 -35.42 4.78
C HIS A 136 6.68 -35.97 6.21
N GLU A 137 5.60 -36.70 6.50
CA GLU A 137 5.58 -37.77 7.50
C GLU A 137 6.03 -39.03 6.76
N GLU A 138 7.31 -39.38 6.77
CA GLU A 138 7.87 -40.73 6.52
C GLU A 138 9.31 -40.71 7.08
N GLY A 139 9.80 -41.56 7.97
CA GLY A 139 9.27 -42.68 8.75
C GLY A 139 10.28 -43.00 9.85
#